data_AF-B7IKU3-F1
#
_entry.id   AF-B7IKU3-F1
#
_cell.length_a   1.000
_cell.length_b   1.000
_cell.length_c   1.000
_cell.angle_alpha   90.00
_cell.angle_beta   90.00
_cell.angle_gamma   90.00
#
_symmetry.space_group_name_H-M   'P 1'
#
loop_
_entity.id
_entity.type
_entity.pdbx_description
1 polymer ?
#
loop_
_entity_poly.entity_id
_entity_poly.type
_entity_poly.pdbx_seq_one_letter_code
_entity_poly.pdbx_strand_id
1 'polypeptide(L)' 'MAIGANAIMAEVHPNPAVALSDAAQQMNIPQFNDFMNELKSFGSKL' A
#
# COMPACT_ATOMS: atom_id res chain seq x y z
N MET A 1 6.12 -2.60 12.57
CA MET A 1 6.19 -1.26 11.92
C MET A 1 7.41 -0.53 12.45
N ALA A 2 8.32 -0.09 11.58
CA ALA A 2 9.67 0.33 11.94
C ALA A 2 9.77 1.52 12.93
N ILE A 3 8.70 2.31 13.10
CA ILE A 3 8.64 3.47 14.00
C ILE A 3 7.52 3.42 15.05
N GLY A 4 6.89 2.25 15.26
CA GLY A 4 5.88 2.08 16.31
C GLY A 4 4.49 2.67 16.04
N ALA A 5 4.20 3.11 14.81
CA ALA A 5 2.83 3.49 14.44
C ALA A 5 1.87 2.27 14.50
N ASN A 6 0.60 2.53 14.81
CA ASN A 6 -0.43 1.47 14.96
C ASN A 6 -1.07 1.07 13.63
N ALA A 7 -1.09 1.98 12.65
CA ALA A 7 -1.71 1.77 11.35
C ALA A 7 -1.06 2.69 10.31
N ILE A 8 -1.37 2.42 9.05
CA ILE A 8 -1.07 3.27 7.90
C ILE A 8 -2.33 3.40 7.04
N MET A 9 -2.42 4.48 6.27
CA MET A 9 -3.44 4.68 5.23
C MET A 9 -2.76 4.62 3.87
N ALA A 10 -3.31 3.86 2.94
CA ALA A 10 -2.82 3.74 1.57
C ALA A 10 -3.95 4.02 0.58
N GLU A 11 -3.69 4.85 -0.43
CA GLU A 11 -4.64 5.12 -1.51
C GLU A 11 -4.46 4.09 -2.63
N VAL A 12 -5.57 3.52 -3.10
CA VAL A 12 -5.57 2.43 -4.09
C VAL A 12 -6.66 2.71 -5.12
N HIS A 13 -6.32 2.56 -6.40
CA HIS A 13 -7.26 2.72 -7.50
C HIS A 13 -7.06 1.62 -8.56
N PRO A 14 -8.12 1.04 -9.16
CA PRO A 14 -7.97 -0.04 -10.15
C PRO A 14 -7.19 0.39 -11.41
N ASN A 15 -7.19 1.69 -11.71
CA ASN A 15 -6.43 2.28 -12.82
C ASN A 15 -5.88 3.66 -12.42
N PRO A 16 -4.75 3.74 -11.71
CA PRO A 16 -4.26 5.01 -11.14
C PRO A 16 -4.08 6.13 -12.18
N ALA A 17 -3.70 5.79 -13.41
CA ALA A 17 -3.45 6.75 -14.48
C ALA A 17 -4.68 7.60 -14.89
N VAL A 18 -5.90 7.15 -14.58
CA VAL A 18 -7.14 7.90 -14.87
C VAL A 18 -7.77 8.49 -13.61
N ALA A 19 -7.09 8.43 -12.47
CA ALA A 19 -7.62 8.99 -11.23
C ALA A 19 -7.73 10.52 -11.33
N LEU A 20 -8.85 11.05 -10.85
CA LEU A 20 -9.12 12.50 -10.87
C LEU A 20 -8.32 13.27 -9.81
N SER A 21 -7.74 12.56 -8.85
CA SER A 21 -6.83 13.08 -7.83
C SER A 21 -5.69 12.09 -7.66
N ASP A 22 -4.49 12.61 -7.39
CA ASP A 22 -3.43 11.85 -6.74
C ASP A 22 -2.98 10.56 -7.48
N ALA A 23 -3.15 10.54 -8.80
CA ALA A 23 -2.82 9.41 -9.67
C ALA A 23 -1.39 8.86 -9.46
N ALA A 24 -0.42 9.73 -9.17
CA ALA A 24 0.99 9.34 -9.02
C ALA A 24 1.31 8.68 -7.67
N GLN A 25 0.50 8.88 -6.63
CA GLN A 25 0.71 8.30 -5.30
C GLN A 25 -0.12 7.03 -5.06
N GLN A 26 -1.12 6.78 -5.90
CA GLN A 26 -2.01 5.62 -5.79
C GLN A 26 -1.36 4.34 -6.32
N MET A 27 -1.50 3.26 -5.55
CA MET A 27 -1.19 1.91 -6.04
C MET A 27 -2.34 1.35 -6.86
N ASN A 28 -2.03 0.47 -7.80
CA ASN A 28 -3.04 -0.42 -8.38
C ASN A 28 -3.29 -1.65 -7.48
N ILE A 29 -4.32 -2.45 -7.81
CA ILE A 29 -4.72 -3.60 -6.99
C ILE A 29 -3.59 -4.65 -6.85
N PRO A 30 -2.87 -5.05 -7.91
CA PRO A 30 -1.71 -5.93 -7.78
C PRO A 30 -0.63 -5.39 -6.83
N GLN A 31 -0.24 -4.12 -6.99
CA GLN A 31 0.77 -3.47 -6.14
C GLN A 31 0.35 -3.44 -4.66
N PHE A 32 -0.93 -3.20 -4.38
CA PHE A 32 -1.43 -3.25 -3.01
C PHE A 32 -1.36 -4.66 -2.41
N ASN A 33 -1.64 -5.70 -3.20
CA ASN A 33 -1.51 -7.08 -2.73
C ASN A 33 -0.04 -7.41 -2.41
N ASP A 34 0.89 -7.02 -3.28
CA ASP A 34 2.33 -7.21 -3.06
C ASP A 34 2.81 -6.47 -1.80
N PHE A 35 2.40 -5.22 -1.65
CA PHE A 35 2.66 -4.41 -0.46
C PHE A 35 2.15 -5.09 0.82
N MET A 36 0.93 -5.62 0.82
CA MET A 36 0.37 -6.32 1.99
C MET A 36 1.09 -7.65 2.28
N ASN A 37 1.55 -8.36 1.25
CA ASN A 37 2.34 -9.58 1.40
C ASN A 37 3.69 -9.28 2.06
N GLU A 38 4.37 -8.21 1.60
CA GLU A 38 5.62 -7.74 2.20
C GLU A 38 5.42 -7.29 3.65
N LEU A 39 4.38 -6.52 3.94
CA LEU A 39 4.06 -6.08 5.30
C LEU A 39 3.81 -7.25 6.25
N LYS A 40 3.04 -8.26 5.81
CA LYS A 40 2.78 -9.47 6.61
C LYS A 40 4.07 -10.26 6.83
N SER A 41 4.90 -10.40 5.80
CA SER A 41 6.21 -11.06 5.91
C SER A 41 7.14 -10.34 6.87
N PHE A 42 7.15 -9.00 6.86
CA PHE A 42 7.92 -8.20 7.80
C PHE A 42 7.42 -8.39 9.24
N GLY A 43 6.10 -8.39 9.45
CA GLY A 43 5.49 -8.62 10.76
C GLY A 43 5.80 -10.01 11.33
N SER A 44 5.89 -11.05 10.49
CA SER A 44 6.23 -12.41 10.94
C SER A 44 7.73 -12.63 11.17
N LYS A 45 8.59 -11.69 10.77
CA LYS A 45 10.06 -11.74 10.94
C LYS A 45 10.54 -10.96 12.16
N LEU A 46 9.63 -10.27 12.86
CA LEU A 46 9.85 -9.61 14.15
C LEU A 46 9.48 -10.55 15.30
#